data_AF-A0A9N9F0R1-F1
#
_entry.id   AF-A0A9N9F0R1-F1
#
_cell.length_a   1.000
_cell.length_b   1.000
_cell.length_c   1.000
_cell.angle_alpha   90.00
_cell.angle_beta   90.00
_cell.angle_gamma   90.00
#
_symmetry.space_group_name_H-M   'P 1'
#
loop_
_entity.id
_entity.type
_entity.pdbx_description
1 polymer ?
#
loop_
_entity_poly.entity_id
_entity_poly.type
_entity_poly.pdbx_seq_one_letter_code
_entity_poly.pdbx_strand_id
1 'polypeptide(L)'
;MQQHELLDPPSDAISSVVFSPTTSTHLLVSSWDKTVKLYDAVENLLRGSYNHNAAVLDCCFSDGSHIYSAGLDHCIKSFDINTHNEFIVGTHDKAVKCVEYNIENNIIVSGSWDQTIRLWDIRNKDAQTGKYHMGDGSKVFAFSLVSFQLVVATAGRQFFIYDIRNMSEPLQKRESSLKFMTRCVKCMPNREGYACSSIEGRVAVEFFDPSSETQSRKYAFKCHRRVVDGIDTVYPVNALAFHPSHGTFASGGADGVVNIWDGFNKKRLRQYPQYPTSIASLDFNKDGTYLAIASSYTFEEGEKDHPPDSVYIRQIVKLVPAWGNRVSRIPLTRGNSVYLVIILFLTENENLLNLREVLSSPRPRIHVLLGPPNSGKTILVQQVADKLPFKPLFFDCRGGIFSTPTNMYYAIINQFYPYFKQLSISSPSIKVDTRNIFKRKSEINAQDVIGLLRRISDPLLKWAQCERQPAPILIIDEANMLKLLGDNSELALKSLLTWLVKDSIQDQHSKISSELKGKFDYVSKVTGTQFSMFEQEYNRLKSGLEYERPKKSHKLEEKPHTPPPLWEGDDLRETMTQFVEKSNEFIFTNDLVLEIGEDKVKSLLEHNFLHLRPTQRFAY
;
A
#
# COMPACT_ATOMS: atom_id res chain seq x y z
N MET A 1 21.97 -2.21 -12.30
CA MET A 1 21.08 -1.33 -13.10
C MET A 1 19.69 -1.37 -12.47
N GLN A 2 18.95 -0.26 -12.46
CA GLN A 2 17.58 -0.22 -11.86
C GLN A 2 16.50 -0.80 -12.81
N GLN A 3 16.88 -1.17 -14.03
CA GLN A 3 16.05 -1.86 -15.01
C GLN A 3 16.93 -2.68 -15.97
N HIS A 4 16.34 -3.67 -16.64
CA HIS A 4 16.93 -4.38 -17.78
C HIS A 4 15.85 -4.72 -18.82
N GLU A 5 16.28 -4.95 -20.05
CA GLU A 5 15.43 -5.42 -21.15
C GLU A 5 15.43 -6.96 -21.17
N LEU A 6 14.27 -7.57 -21.42
CA LEU A 6 14.17 -9.02 -21.56
C LEU A 6 14.87 -9.49 -22.84
N LEU A 7 15.66 -10.56 -22.72
CA LEU A 7 16.24 -11.26 -23.87
C LEU A 7 15.14 -12.01 -24.63
N ASP A 8 15.34 -12.16 -25.95
CA ASP A 8 14.42 -12.87 -26.86
C ASP A 8 12.95 -12.42 -26.75
N PRO A 9 12.64 -11.11 -26.90
CA PRO A 9 11.26 -10.64 -26.91
C PRO A 9 10.45 -11.30 -28.04
N PRO A 10 9.11 -11.24 -28.00
CA PRO A 10 8.28 -11.63 -29.14
C PRO A 10 8.67 -10.88 -30.42
N SER A 11 8.40 -11.50 -31.57
CA SER A 11 8.81 -10.99 -32.89
C SER A 11 7.86 -9.95 -33.50
N ASP A 12 6.72 -9.72 -32.86
CA ASP A 12 5.68 -8.76 -33.24
C ASP A 12 5.08 -8.15 -31.96
N ALA A 13 4.13 -7.22 -32.13
CA ALA A 13 3.57 -6.41 -31.07
C ALA A 13 3.14 -7.22 -29.84
N ILE A 14 3.34 -6.65 -28.65
CA ILE A 14 3.08 -7.31 -27.36
C ILE A 14 1.69 -6.89 -26.89
N SER A 15 0.83 -7.87 -26.60
CA SER A 15 -0.55 -7.63 -26.20
C SER A 15 -0.75 -7.50 -24.69
N SER A 16 -0.07 -8.33 -23.89
CA SER A 16 -0.23 -8.37 -22.43
C SER A 16 1.02 -8.91 -21.77
N VAL A 17 1.34 -8.37 -20.60
CA VAL A 17 2.38 -8.88 -19.69
C VAL A 17 1.75 -9.10 -18.33
N VAL A 18 1.97 -10.28 -17.73
CA VAL A 18 1.35 -10.66 -16.45
C VAL A 18 2.33 -11.45 -15.60
N PHE A 19 2.55 -11.03 -14.36
CA PHE A 19 3.36 -11.76 -13.39
C PHE A 19 2.57 -12.88 -12.72
N SER A 20 3.28 -13.92 -12.27
CA SER A 20 2.65 -14.99 -11.51
C SER A 20 2.20 -14.51 -10.11
N PRO A 21 0.98 -14.89 -9.68
CA PRO A 21 0.47 -14.55 -8.35
C PRO A 21 1.14 -15.36 -7.23
N THR A 22 1.85 -16.44 -7.57
CA THR A 22 2.55 -17.30 -6.59
C THR A 22 4.05 -17.09 -6.62
N THR A 23 4.64 -16.94 -7.81
CA THR A 23 6.09 -16.88 -8.04
C THR A 23 6.50 -15.49 -8.50
N SER A 24 7.25 -14.75 -7.70
CA SER A 24 7.52 -13.31 -7.92
C SER A 24 8.43 -13.00 -9.11
N THR A 25 9.06 -14.00 -9.73
CA THR A 25 9.97 -13.85 -10.89
C THR A 25 9.34 -14.26 -12.21
N HIS A 26 8.29 -15.08 -12.21
CA HIS A 26 7.71 -15.60 -13.45
C HIS A 26 6.83 -14.55 -14.14
N LEU A 27 7.09 -14.30 -15.42
CA LEU A 27 6.35 -13.36 -16.26
C LEU A 27 5.86 -14.04 -17.53
N LEU A 28 4.59 -13.84 -17.86
CA LEU A 28 4.02 -14.16 -19.17
C LEU A 28 4.03 -12.96 -20.07
N VAL A 29 4.31 -13.22 -21.34
CA VAL A 29 4.21 -12.24 -22.43
C VAL A 29 3.42 -12.88 -23.55
N SER A 30 2.31 -12.25 -23.94
CA SER A 30 1.51 -12.63 -25.11
C SER A 30 1.75 -11.63 -26.25
N SER A 31 1.69 -12.11 -27.49
CA SER A 31 2.02 -11.30 -28.67
C SER A 31 1.15 -11.60 -29.89
N TRP A 32 1.16 -10.63 -30.81
CA TRP A 32 0.58 -10.70 -32.14
C TRP A 32 1.32 -11.69 -33.06
N ASP A 33 2.55 -12.08 -32.71
CA ASP A 33 3.29 -13.17 -33.38
C ASP A 33 2.74 -14.57 -33.11
N LYS A 34 1.60 -14.64 -32.39
CA LYS A 34 0.86 -15.85 -32.02
C LYS A 34 1.51 -16.66 -30.91
N THR A 35 2.58 -16.16 -30.29
CA THR A 35 3.28 -16.84 -29.21
C THR A 35 2.83 -16.34 -27.83
N VAL A 36 2.89 -17.24 -26.85
CA VAL A 36 2.91 -16.90 -25.43
C VAL A 36 4.22 -17.41 -24.86
N LYS A 37 5.03 -16.49 -24.34
CA LYS A 37 6.36 -16.78 -23.80
C LYS A 37 6.34 -16.62 -22.28
N LEU A 38 6.97 -17.57 -21.58
CA LEU A 38 7.18 -17.55 -20.14
C LEU A 38 8.65 -17.23 -19.86
N TYR A 39 8.89 -16.21 -19.04
CA TYR A 39 10.21 -15.77 -18.64
C TYR A 39 10.41 -15.90 -17.14
N ASP A 40 11.65 -16.13 -16.74
CA ASP A 40 12.14 -15.65 -15.46
C ASP A 40 12.61 -14.20 -15.65
N ALA A 41 11.85 -13.26 -15.10
CA ALA A 41 12.08 -11.83 -15.27
C ALA A 41 13.37 -11.35 -14.56
N VAL A 42 13.85 -12.07 -13.54
CA VAL A 42 15.03 -11.68 -12.77
C VAL A 42 16.29 -12.30 -13.37
N GLU A 43 16.25 -13.59 -13.71
CA GLU A 43 17.36 -14.27 -14.40
C GLU A 43 17.47 -13.87 -15.88
N ASN A 44 16.44 -13.18 -16.40
CA ASN A 44 16.34 -12.77 -17.79
C ASN A 44 16.43 -13.95 -18.76
N LEU A 45 15.65 -15.00 -18.46
CA LEU A 45 15.73 -16.28 -19.15
C LEU A 45 14.34 -16.71 -19.67
N LEU A 46 14.28 -17.12 -20.94
CA LEU A 46 13.10 -17.79 -21.49
C LEU A 46 12.98 -19.21 -20.90
N ARG A 47 11.90 -19.47 -20.17
CA ARG A 47 11.60 -20.78 -19.55
C ARG A 47 10.82 -21.70 -20.49
N GLY A 48 9.99 -21.13 -21.35
CA GLY A 48 9.19 -21.89 -22.30
C GLY A 48 8.28 -21.01 -23.15
N SER A 49 7.69 -21.60 -24.17
CA SER A 49 6.76 -20.91 -25.07
C SER A 49 5.78 -21.89 -25.69
N TYR A 50 4.57 -21.42 -26.00
CA TYR A 50 3.58 -22.17 -26.75
C TYR A 50 2.82 -21.23 -27.71
N ASN A 51 2.11 -21.80 -28.68
CA ASN A 51 1.60 -21.06 -29.84
C ASN A 51 0.08 -21.14 -29.98
N HIS A 52 -0.51 -20.07 -30.51
CA HIS A 52 -1.88 -19.98 -30.99
C HIS A 52 -1.95 -20.01 -32.52
N ASN A 53 -3.15 -20.19 -33.06
CA ASN A 53 -3.35 -20.16 -34.51
C ASN A 53 -3.42 -18.73 -35.08
N ALA A 54 -3.64 -17.74 -34.20
CA ALA A 54 -3.69 -16.32 -34.51
C ALA A 54 -3.16 -15.50 -33.31
N ALA A 55 -3.12 -14.17 -33.46
CA ALA A 55 -2.59 -13.27 -32.43
C ALA A 55 -3.23 -13.51 -31.06
N VAL A 56 -2.39 -13.56 -30.03
CA VAL A 56 -2.83 -13.67 -28.64
C VAL A 56 -3.13 -12.25 -28.14
N LEU A 57 -4.23 -12.07 -27.43
CA LEU A 57 -4.67 -10.74 -26.97
C LEU A 57 -4.57 -10.56 -25.47
N ASP A 58 -4.59 -11.65 -24.70
CA ASP A 58 -4.44 -11.63 -23.26
C ASP A 58 -4.00 -13.01 -22.72
N CYS A 59 -3.40 -13.01 -21.54
CA CYS A 59 -2.97 -14.21 -20.83
C CYS A 59 -3.03 -13.99 -19.32
N CYS A 60 -3.21 -15.06 -18.54
CA CYS A 60 -3.15 -15.01 -17.09
C CYS A 60 -2.61 -16.31 -16.49
N PHE A 61 -2.13 -16.22 -15.26
CA PHE A 61 -1.80 -17.39 -14.44
C PHE A 61 -3.02 -17.78 -13.59
N SER A 62 -3.20 -19.08 -13.34
CA SER A 62 -3.97 -19.50 -12.16
C SER A 62 -3.14 -19.59 -10.90
N ASP A 63 -1.94 -20.14 -11.03
CA ASP A 63 -1.00 -20.39 -9.95
C ASP A 63 0.44 -20.25 -10.47
N GLY A 64 1.36 -21.06 -9.96
CA GLY A 64 2.77 -21.02 -10.38
C GLY A 64 3.06 -21.86 -11.64
N SER A 65 2.12 -22.69 -12.06
CA SER A 65 2.35 -23.76 -13.04
C SER A 65 1.33 -23.80 -14.18
N HIS A 66 0.11 -23.33 -13.95
CA HIS A 66 -0.97 -23.36 -14.91
C HIS A 66 -1.25 -21.95 -15.45
N ILE A 67 -1.34 -21.87 -16.77
CA ILE A 67 -1.47 -20.63 -17.54
C ILE A 67 -2.70 -20.75 -18.44
N TYR A 68 -3.36 -19.62 -18.67
CA TYR A 68 -4.40 -19.47 -19.68
C TYR A 68 -4.11 -18.32 -20.61
N SER A 69 -4.57 -18.44 -21.84
CA SER A 69 -4.36 -17.46 -22.90
C SER A 69 -5.51 -17.49 -23.89
N ALA A 70 -5.78 -16.34 -24.49
CA ALA A 70 -6.87 -16.18 -25.44
C ALA A 70 -6.56 -15.09 -26.47
N GLY A 71 -7.16 -15.22 -27.66
CA GLY A 71 -6.84 -14.28 -28.75
C GLY A 71 -7.81 -14.29 -29.93
N LEU A 72 -7.27 -13.93 -31.10
CA LEU A 72 -7.98 -13.85 -32.37
C LEU A 72 -8.34 -15.22 -32.96
N ASP A 73 -7.80 -16.31 -32.41
CA ASP A 73 -8.17 -17.68 -32.80
C ASP A 73 -9.46 -18.17 -32.13
N HIS A 74 -10.13 -17.29 -31.37
CA HIS A 74 -11.40 -17.53 -30.69
C HIS A 74 -11.35 -18.57 -29.56
N CYS A 75 -10.16 -19.12 -29.28
CA CYS A 75 -9.96 -20.19 -28.32
C CYS A 75 -9.41 -19.64 -27.01
N ILE A 76 -9.72 -20.34 -25.93
CA ILE A 76 -9.05 -20.19 -24.64
C ILE A 76 -8.21 -21.44 -24.45
N LYS A 77 -6.89 -21.28 -24.42
CA LYS A 77 -5.96 -22.38 -24.22
C LYS A 77 -5.50 -22.42 -22.77
N SER A 78 -5.27 -23.63 -22.28
CA SER A 78 -4.55 -23.89 -21.05
C SER A 78 -3.19 -24.49 -21.37
N PHE A 79 -2.19 -24.09 -20.60
CA PHE A 79 -0.84 -24.61 -20.70
C PHE A 79 -0.28 -24.85 -19.30
N ASP A 80 0.27 -26.04 -19.07
CA ASP A 80 1.00 -26.38 -17.86
C ASP A 80 2.51 -26.29 -18.11
N ILE A 81 3.18 -25.45 -17.33
CA ILE A 81 4.61 -25.15 -17.43
C ILE A 81 5.47 -26.39 -17.16
N ASN A 82 5.07 -27.24 -16.21
CA ASN A 82 5.87 -28.36 -15.75
C ASN A 82 5.73 -29.58 -16.67
N THR A 83 4.51 -29.82 -17.15
CA THR A 83 4.22 -30.99 -17.99
C THR A 83 4.27 -30.68 -19.49
N HIS A 84 4.30 -29.39 -19.85
CA HIS A 84 4.13 -28.90 -21.23
C HIS A 84 2.84 -29.39 -21.90
N ASN A 85 1.84 -29.79 -21.10
CA ASN A 85 0.54 -30.19 -21.62
C ASN A 85 -0.26 -28.94 -22.00
N GLU A 86 -0.84 -29.00 -23.19
CA GLU A 86 -1.75 -27.98 -23.70
C GLU A 86 -3.12 -28.57 -24.04
N PHE A 87 -4.18 -27.82 -23.75
CA PHE A 87 -5.53 -28.16 -24.19
C PHE A 87 -6.41 -26.92 -24.34
N ILE A 88 -7.49 -27.05 -25.11
CA ILE A 88 -8.47 -25.98 -25.29
C ILE A 88 -9.49 -26.08 -24.15
N VAL A 89 -9.60 -25.03 -23.35
CA VAL A 89 -10.59 -24.90 -22.27
C VAL A 89 -11.99 -24.67 -22.87
N GLY A 90 -12.06 -23.86 -23.92
CA GLY A 90 -13.32 -23.43 -24.52
C GLY A 90 -13.13 -22.47 -25.69
N THR A 91 -14.24 -22.11 -26.33
CA THR A 91 -14.26 -21.24 -27.52
C THR A 91 -15.33 -20.17 -27.44
N HIS A 92 -15.10 -19.06 -28.14
CA HIS A 92 -16.04 -17.97 -28.36
C HIS A 92 -16.43 -17.84 -29.84
N ASP A 93 -17.46 -17.04 -30.12
CA ASP A 93 -17.96 -16.88 -31.49
C ASP A 93 -17.14 -15.79 -32.24
N LYS A 94 -16.41 -14.95 -31.51
CA LYS A 94 -15.48 -13.91 -32.00
C LYS A 94 -14.22 -13.86 -31.11
N ALA A 95 -13.23 -13.09 -31.54
CA ALA A 95 -11.97 -12.88 -30.80
C ALA A 95 -12.17 -12.66 -29.30
N VAL A 96 -11.37 -13.35 -28.49
CA VAL A 96 -11.38 -13.24 -27.04
C VAL A 96 -10.37 -12.17 -26.65
N LYS A 97 -10.85 -11.07 -26.07
CA LYS A 97 -10.03 -9.89 -25.79
C LYS A 97 -9.39 -9.93 -24.40
N CYS A 98 -10.04 -10.57 -23.45
CA CYS A 98 -9.63 -10.57 -22.04
C CYS A 98 -9.82 -11.96 -21.42
N VAL A 99 -8.88 -12.36 -20.56
CA VAL A 99 -8.95 -13.60 -19.78
C VAL A 99 -8.32 -13.38 -18.40
N GLU A 100 -9.06 -13.64 -17.32
CA GLU A 100 -8.50 -13.65 -15.97
C GLU A 100 -8.99 -14.88 -15.20
N TYR A 101 -8.13 -15.40 -14.32
CA TYR A 101 -8.45 -16.54 -13.46
C TYR A 101 -8.82 -16.08 -12.05
N ASN A 102 -9.84 -16.71 -11.48
CA ASN A 102 -10.26 -16.51 -10.12
C ASN A 102 -9.78 -17.65 -9.21
N ILE A 103 -8.82 -17.36 -8.33
CA ILE A 103 -8.30 -18.34 -7.35
C ILE A 103 -9.36 -18.76 -6.32
N GLU A 104 -10.29 -17.86 -5.95
CA GLU A 104 -11.27 -18.13 -4.87
C GLU A 104 -12.33 -19.15 -5.32
N ASN A 105 -12.76 -19.11 -6.59
CA ASN A 105 -13.76 -20.04 -7.15
C ASN A 105 -13.18 -21.12 -8.06
N ASN A 106 -11.89 -21.02 -8.43
CA ASN A 106 -11.23 -21.86 -9.43
C ASN A 106 -11.97 -21.82 -10.78
N ILE A 107 -12.24 -20.61 -11.27
CA ILE A 107 -12.98 -20.35 -12.51
C ILE A 107 -12.18 -19.39 -13.37
N ILE A 108 -12.17 -19.64 -14.68
CA ILE A 108 -11.64 -18.73 -15.69
C ILE A 108 -12.78 -17.85 -16.18
N VAL A 109 -12.54 -16.54 -16.25
CA VAL A 109 -13.46 -15.58 -16.85
C VAL A 109 -12.88 -15.14 -18.18
N SER A 110 -13.67 -15.21 -19.24
CA SER A 110 -13.28 -14.72 -20.57
C SER A 110 -14.29 -13.73 -21.13
N GLY A 111 -13.79 -12.76 -21.89
CA GLY A 111 -14.60 -11.71 -22.49
C GLY A 111 -14.24 -11.51 -23.95
N SER A 112 -15.26 -11.45 -24.79
CA SER A 112 -15.09 -11.50 -26.25
C SER A 112 -15.82 -10.37 -26.97
N TRP A 113 -15.37 -10.12 -28.20
CA TRP A 113 -16.07 -9.27 -29.16
C TRP A 113 -17.37 -9.89 -29.69
N ASP A 114 -17.70 -11.11 -29.28
CA ASP A 114 -19.03 -11.72 -29.45
C ASP A 114 -20.07 -11.13 -28.50
N GLN A 115 -19.68 -10.13 -27.70
CA GLN A 115 -20.52 -9.41 -26.73
C GLN A 115 -20.90 -10.29 -25.53
N THR A 116 -20.15 -11.36 -25.28
CA THR A 116 -20.37 -12.25 -24.14
C THR A 116 -19.19 -12.31 -23.19
N ILE A 117 -19.54 -12.50 -21.91
CA ILE A 117 -18.65 -13.00 -20.87
C ILE A 117 -18.98 -14.48 -20.65
N ARG A 118 -17.97 -15.34 -20.65
CA ARG A 118 -18.13 -16.77 -20.35
C ARG A 118 -17.31 -17.14 -19.13
N LEU A 119 -17.85 -18.08 -18.34
CA LEU A 119 -17.21 -18.65 -17.17
C LEU A 119 -16.83 -20.10 -17.46
N TRP A 120 -15.63 -20.51 -17.05
CA TRP A 120 -15.13 -21.84 -17.27
C TRP A 120 -14.61 -22.49 -15.99
N ASP A 121 -15.12 -23.68 -15.64
CA ASP A 121 -14.63 -24.51 -14.55
C ASP A 121 -13.94 -25.75 -15.14
N ILE A 122 -12.61 -25.77 -15.06
CA ILE A 122 -11.77 -26.84 -15.61
C ILE A 122 -11.91 -28.18 -14.86
N ARG A 123 -12.58 -28.20 -13.70
CA ARG A 123 -12.84 -29.44 -12.94
C ARG A 123 -14.04 -30.20 -13.49
N ASN A 124 -14.90 -29.54 -14.25
CA ASN A 124 -16.12 -30.12 -14.77
C ASN A 124 -15.92 -30.64 -16.20
N LYS A 125 -16.68 -31.68 -16.57
CA LYS A 125 -16.68 -32.24 -17.94
C LYS A 125 -17.20 -31.23 -18.96
N ASP A 126 -18.22 -30.47 -18.57
CA ASP A 126 -18.66 -29.27 -19.29
C ASP A 126 -17.89 -28.08 -18.73
N ALA A 127 -16.80 -27.71 -19.40
CA ALA A 127 -15.94 -26.63 -18.95
C ALA A 127 -16.72 -25.31 -18.84
N GLN A 128 -17.71 -25.04 -19.69
CA GLN A 128 -18.47 -23.78 -19.66
C GLN A 128 -19.59 -23.82 -18.60
N THR A 129 -19.46 -22.99 -17.55
CA THR A 129 -20.45 -22.89 -16.47
C THR A 129 -21.45 -21.75 -16.66
N GLY A 130 -21.14 -20.76 -17.50
CA GLY A 130 -22.06 -19.65 -17.79
C GLY A 130 -21.70 -18.88 -19.05
N LYS A 131 -22.72 -18.31 -19.72
CA LYS A 131 -22.62 -17.41 -20.87
C LYS A 131 -23.56 -16.22 -20.65
N TYR A 132 -22.99 -15.02 -20.57
CA TYR A 132 -23.72 -13.79 -20.23
C TYR A 132 -23.53 -12.76 -21.33
N HIS A 133 -24.63 -12.25 -21.88
CA HIS A 133 -24.61 -11.30 -22.98
C HIS A 133 -24.67 -9.86 -22.45
N MET A 134 -23.80 -8.98 -22.95
CA MET A 134 -23.67 -7.58 -22.51
C MET A 134 -24.64 -6.62 -23.22
N GLY A 135 -25.42 -7.14 -24.19
CA GLY A 135 -26.34 -6.38 -25.02
C GLY A 135 -25.79 -6.11 -26.42
N ASP A 136 -26.69 -5.81 -27.34
CA ASP A 136 -26.36 -5.62 -28.75
C ASP A 136 -25.38 -4.46 -28.94
N GLY A 137 -24.25 -4.74 -29.60
CA GLY A 137 -23.19 -3.76 -29.86
C GLY A 137 -22.19 -3.56 -28.72
N SER A 138 -22.39 -4.20 -27.57
CA SER A 138 -21.55 -4.07 -26.37
C SER A 138 -20.35 -5.03 -26.39
N LYS A 139 -19.45 -4.89 -27.38
CA LYS A 139 -18.19 -5.68 -27.41
C LYS A 139 -17.40 -5.46 -26.13
N VAL A 140 -16.85 -6.52 -25.55
CA VAL A 140 -15.99 -6.41 -24.35
C VAL A 140 -14.62 -5.87 -24.76
N PHE A 141 -14.19 -4.76 -24.16
CA PHE A 141 -12.88 -4.14 -24.45
C PHE A 141 -11.86 -4.34 -23.35
N ALA A 142 -12.31 -4.30 -22.10
CA ALA A 142 -11.48 -4.56 -20.93
C ALA A 142 -12.36 -5.11 -19.82
N PHE A 143 -11.82 -5.98 -18.98
CA PHE A 143 -12.40 -6.25 -17.67
C PHE A 143 -11.29 -6.42 -16.63
N SER A 144 -11.67 -6.37 -15.37
CA SER A 144 -10.80 -6.77 -14.27
C SER A 144 -11.61 -7.40 -13.14
N LEU A 145 -11.02 -8.38 -12.49
CA LEU A 145 -11.59 -9.16 -11.41
C LEU A 145 -10.83 -8.93 -10.11
N VAL A 146 -11.55 -8.70 -9.02
CA VAL A 146 -10.97 -8.72 -7.67
C VAL A 146 -11.89 -9.50 -6.73
N SER A 147 -11.37 -10.56 -6.11
CA SER A 147 -12.18 -11.50 -5.34
C SER A 147 -13.38 -11.96 -6.19
N PHE A 148 -14.62 -11.67 -5.78
CA PHE A 148 -15.81 -12.03 -6.54
C PHE A 148 -16.35 -10.91 -7.44
N GLN A 149 -15.77 -9.72 -7.43
CA GLN A 149 -16.27 -8.56 -8.18
C GLN A 149 -15.60 -8.44 -9.55
N LEU A 150 -16.39 -8.60 -10.61
CA LEU A 150 -15.98 -8.43 -11.99
C LEU A 150 -16.46 -7.07 -12.53
N VAL A 151 -15.55 -6.28 -13.09
CA VAL A 151 -15.87 -5.02 -13.78
C VAL A 151 -15.63 -5.18 -15.26
N VAL A 152 -16.68 -5.08 -16.07
CA VAL A 152 -16.61 -5.23 -17.53
C VAL A 152 -16.86 -3.88 -18.19
N ALA A 153 -15.89 -3.41 -18.99
CA ALA A 153 -16.03 -2.24 -19.84
C ALA A 153 -16.26 -2.66 -21.30
N THR A 154 -17.25 -2.03 -21.92
CA THR A 154 -17.69 -2.37 -23.27
C THR A 154 -17.48 -1.20 -24.25
N ALA A 155 -17.58 -1.49 -25.54
CA ALA A 155 -17.42 -0.51 -26.62
C ALA A 155 -18.36 0.70 -26.50
N GLY A 156 -19.56 0.51 -25.95
CA GLY A 156 -20.54 1.58 -25.74
C GLY A 156 -20.28 2.46 -24.52
N ARG A 157 -19.06 2.44 -23.94
CA ARG A 157 -18.72 3.11 -22.67
C ARG A 157 -19.56 2.66 -21.48
N GLN A 158 -20.27 1.53 -21.61
CA GLN A 158 -21.04 0.94 -20.53
C GLN A 158 -20.13 0.06 -19.68
N PHE A 159 -20.29 0.18 -18.38
CA PHE A 159 -19.65 -0.60 -17.35
C PHE A 159 -20.68 -1.50 -16.68
N PHE A 160 -20.40 -2.79 -16.62
CA PHE A 160 -21.19 -3.76 -15.89
C PHE A 160 -20.36 -4.29 -14.73
N ILE A 161 -20.89 -4.20 -13.52
CA ILE A 161 -20.26 -4.71 -12.31
C ILE A 161 -21.06 -5.92 -11.86
N TYR A 162 -20.41 -7.06 -11.74
CA TYR A 162 -21.04 -8.33 -11.39
C TYR A 162 -20.39 -8.95 -10.16
N ASP A 163 -21.16 -9.82 -9.49
CA ASP A 163 -20.61 -10.86 -8.63
C ASP A 163 -20.47 -12.15 -9.45
N ILE A 164 -19.26 -12.69 -9.61
CA ILE A 164 -19.05 -13.90 -10.43
C ILE A 164 -19.73 -15.14 -9.86
N ARG A 165 -20.13 -15.13 -8.58
CA ARG A 165 -20.90 -16.22 -7.97
C ARG A 165 -22.35 -16.22 -8.44
N ASN A 166 -22.86 -15.07 -8.88
CA ASN A 166 -24.18 -14.92 -9.48
C ASN A 166 -24.19 -13.80 -10.54
N MET A 167 -23.96 -14.20 -11.78
CA MET A 167 -23.91 -13.30 -12.95
C MET A 167 -25.28 -13.13 -13.63
N SER A 168 -26.38 -13.60 -13.04
CA SER A 168 -27.73 -13.50 -13.64
C SER A 168 -28.13 -12.06 -13.95
N GLU A 169 -27.76 -11.12 -13.07
CA GLU A 169 -27.87 -9.69 -13.28
C GLU A 169 -26.63 -8.95 -12.75
N PRO A 170 -26.25 -7.81 -13.35
CA PRO A 170 -25.17 -7.01 -12.81
C PRO A 170 -25.61 -6.34 -11.50
N LEU A 171 -24.73 -6.37 -10.50
CA LEU A 171 -24.86 -5.58 -9.29
C LEU A 171 -25.09 -4.10 -9.62
N GLN A 172 -24.38 -3.61 -10.64
CA GLN A 172 -24.49 -2.22 -11.09
C GLN A 172 -24.24 -2.11 -12.59
N LYS A 173 -25.01 -1.23 -13.25
CA LYS A 173 -24.74 -0.75 -14.60
C LYS A 173 -24.39 0.73 -14.52
N ARG A 174 -23.29 1.13 -15.15
CA ARG A 174 -22.80 2.51 -15.16
C ARG A 174 -22.41 2.93 -16.56
N GLU A 175 -22.42 4.22 -16.81
CA GLU A 175 -21.71 4.81 -17.95
C GLU A 175 -20.34 5.29 -17.47
N SER A 176 -19.33 5.18 -18.33
CA SER A 176 -17.99 5.69 -18.04
C SER A 176 -18.02 7.17 -17.70
N SER A 177 -17.33 7.53 -16.62
CA SER A 177 -17.03 8.92 -16.26
C SER A 177 -16.09 9.62 -17.26
N LEU A 178 -15.44 8.87 -18.15
CA LEU A 178 -14.62 9.39 -19.25
C LEU A 178 -15.46 9.54 -20.52
N LYS A 179 -15.18 10.59 -21.30
CA LYS A 179 -16.01 10.96 -22.46
C LYS A 179 -15.73 10.08 -23.68
N PHE A 180 -14.53 9.52 -23.76
CA PHE A 180 -14.08 8.73 -24.89
C PHE A 180 -13.97 7.25 -24.53
N MET A 181 -13.77 6.42 -25.55
CA MET A 181 -13.67 4.97 -25.46
C MET A 181 -12.71 4.53 -24.35
N THR A 182 -13.20 3.62 -23.50
CA THR A 182 -12.39 2.97 -22.46
C THR A 182 -11.35 2.06 -23.09
N ARG A 183 -10.11 2.12 -22.59
CA ARG A 183 -8.98 1.35 -23.09
C ARG A 183 -8.54 0.25 -22.12
N CYS A 184 -8.47 0.55 -20.83
CA CYS A 184 -8.08 -0.39 -19.78
C CYS A 184 -8.96 -0.19 -18.53
N VAL A 185 -9.15 -1.26 -17.76
CA VAL A 185 -9.77 -1.25 -16.43
C VAL A 185 -8.96 -2.15 -15.52
N LYS A 186 -8.66 -1.70 -14.30
CA LYS A 186 -8.05 -2.53 -13.26
C LYS A 186 -8.70 -2.28 -11.91
N CYS A 187 -9.08 -3.35 -11.23
CA CYS A 187 -9.62 -3.30 -9.88
C CYS A 187 -8.52 -2.97 -8.86
N MET A 188 -8.89 -2.24 -7.81
CA MET A 188 -7.97 -1.94 -6.71
C MET A 188 -7.76 -3.21 -5.87
N PRO A 189 -6.51 -3.53 -5.46
CA PRO A 189 -6.23 -4.68 -4.61
C PRO A 189 -6.99 -4.67 -3.27
N ASN A 190 -7.30 -3.48 -2.75
CA ASN A 190 -8.08 -3.30 -1.52
C ASN A 190 -9.59 -3.52 -1.68
N ARG A 191 -10.08 -3.84 -2.89
CA ARG A 191 -11.49 -4.12 -3.20
C ARG A 191 -12.44 -2.92 -3.01
N GLU A 192 -11.94 -1.70 -2.88
CA GLU A 192 -12.80 -0.51 -2.72
C GLU A 192 -13.39 -0.03 -4.06
N GLY A 193 -12.71 -0.33 -5.18
CA GLY A 193 -13.05 0.25 -6.46
C GLY A 193 -12.16 -0.22 -7.61
N TYR A 194 -12.08 0.59 -8.65
CA TYR A 194 -11.29 0.34 -9.85
C TYR A 194 -10.79 1.65 -10.45
N ALA A 195 -9.71 1.58 -11.22
CA ALA A 195 -9.30 2.62 -12.15
C ALA A 195 -9.64 2.20 -13.58
N CYS A 196 -10.05 3.16 -14.40
CA CYS A 196 -10.24 2.95 -15.83
C CYS A 196 -9.57 4.06 -16.63
N SER A 197 -9.15 3.73 -17.83
CA SER A 197 -8.45 4.63 -18.73
C SER A 197 -9.18 4.77 -20.06
N SER A 198 -8.83 5.81 -20.83
CA SER A 198 -9.46 6.09 -22.11
C SER A 198 -8.45 6.49 -23.18
N ILE A 199 -8.91 6.57 -24.42
CA ILE A 199 -8.12 7.07 -25.55
C ILE A 199 -7.82 8.58 -25.48
N GLU A 200 -8.43 9.34 -24.56
CA GLU A 200 -8.24 10.79 -24.43
C GLU A 200 -7.16 11.20 -23.40
N GLY A 201 -6.19 10.32 -23.11
CA GLY A 201 -5.09 10.63 -22.19
C GLY A 201 -5.55 10.89 -20.76
N ARG A 202 -6.57 10.16 -20.30
CA ARG A 202 -7.18 10.29 -18.97
C ARG A 202 -7.35 8.96 -18.27
N VAL A 203 -7.30 9.05 -16.95
CA VAL A 203 -7.68 7.99 -16.01
C VAL A 203 -8.78 8.50 -15.09
N ALA A 204 -9.76 7.65 -14.79
CA ALA A 204 -10.77 7.85 -13.78
C ALA A 204 -10.65 6.79 -12.68
N VAL A 205 -10.85 7.22 -11.43
CA VAL A 205 -10.87 6.37 -10.25
C VAL A 205 -12.28 6.32 -9.71
N GLU A 206 -12.84 5.11 -9.65
CA GLU A 206 -14.21 4.83 -9.24
C GLU A 206 -14.27 3.84 -8.09
N PHE A 207 -15.37 3.89 -7.34
CA PHE A 207 -15.59 3.06 -6.16
C PHE A 207 -16.83 2.18 -6.34
N PHE A 208 -16.82 1.00 -5.73
CA PHE A 208 -17.93 0.04 -5.81
C PHE A 208 -19.13 0.47 -4.99
N ASP A 209 -18.91 0.93 -3.75
CA ASP A 209 -19.98 1.37 -2.85
C ASP A 209 -20.78 2.53 -3.48
N PRO A 210 -22.09 2.37 -3.72
CA PRO A 210 -22.94 3.38 -4.35
C PRO A 210 -23.33 4.54 -3.41
N SER A 211 -22.93 4.52 -2.13
CA SER A 211 -23.25 5.58 -1.17
C SER A 211 -22.76 6.95 -1.65
N SER A 212 -23.54 8.02 -1.41
CA SER A 212 -23.19 9.36 -1.88
C SER A 212 -21.84 9.85 -1.33
N GLU A 213 -21.51 9.46 -0.10
CA GLU A 213 -20.20 9.75 0.51
C GLU A 213 -19.06 9.14 -0.30
N THR A 214 -19.11 7.84 -0.59
CA THR A 214 -18.08 7.15 -1.37
C THR A 214 -18.04 7.63 -2.82
N GLN A 215 -19.20 7.89 -3.43
CA GLN A 215 -19.28 8.36 -4.81
C GLN A 215 -18.72 9.79 -4.97
N SER A 216 -18.76 10.63 -3.92
CA SER A 216 -18.14 11.97 -3.93
C SER A 216 -16.62 11.95 -4.03
N ARG A 217 -15.99 10.82 -3.66
CA ARG A 217 -14.53 10.63 -3.73
C ARG A 217 -14.04 10.36 -5.16
N LYS A 218 -14.93 10.02 -6.10
CA LYS A 218 -14.58 9.77 -7.50
C LYS A 218 -13.86 10.96 -8.11
N TYR A 219 -12.92 10.69 -9.01
CA TYR A 219 -12.24 11.74 -9.74
C TYR A 219 -11.62 11.21 -11.03
N ALA A 220 -11.33 12.11 -11.95
CA ALA A 220 -10.61 11.82 -13.19
C ALA A 220 -9.57 12.89 -13.46
N PHE A 221 -8.48 12.52 -14.11
CA PHE A 221 -7.34 13.42 -14.35
C PHE A 221 -6.68 13.14 -15.71
N LYS A 222 -5.93 14.13 -16.21
CA LYS A 222 -5.14 14.03 -17.44
C LYS A 222 -3.75 13.48 -17.10
N CYS A 223 -3.20 12.57 -17.91
CA CYS A 223 -1.95 11.88 -17.57
C CYS A 223 -0.98 11.61 -18.73
N HIS A 224 -1.46 11.44 -19.97
CA HIS A 224 -0.61 11.13 -21.14
C HIS A 224 -0.87 12.14 -22.25
N ARG A 225 -0.21 13.29 -22.15
CA ARG A 225 -0.38 14.47 -23.01
C ARG A 225 0.96 15.19 -23.15
N ARG A 226 1.24 15.72 -24.35
CA ARG A 226 2.48 16.45 -24.64
C ARG A 226 2.20 17.58 -25.60
N VAL A 227 2.93 18.68 -25.45
CA VAL A 227 2.95 19.72 -26.47
C VAL A 227 3.97 19.31 -27.53
N VAL A 228 3.50 19.04 -28.75
CA VAL A 228 4.32 18.72 -29.92
C VAL A 228 4.06 19.81 -30.95
N ASP A 229 5.10 20.50 -31.38
CA ASP A 229 5.00 21.64 -32.32
C ASP A 229 3.98 22.71 -31.92
N GLY A 230 3.87 22.97 -30.61
CA GLY A 230 2.92 23.93 -30.04
C GLY A 230 1.48 23.42 -29.89
N ILE A 231 1.21 22.16 -30.25
CA ILE A 231 -0.12 21.52 -30.18
C ILE A 231 -0.17 20.56 -28.98
N ASP A 232 -1.18 20.70 -28.11
CA ASP A 232 -1.47 19.75 -27.02
C ASP A 232 -1.94 18.42 -27.61
N THR A 233 -1.00 17.52 -27.84
CA THR A 233 -1.20 16.18 -28.38
C THR A 233 -1.58 15.23 -27.26
N VAL A 234 -2.68 14.51 -27.46
CA VAL A 234 -3.29 13.63 -26.46
C VAL A 234 -3.10 12.19 -26.88
N TYR A 235 -2.59 11.37 -25.97
CA TYR A 235 -2.25 9.98 -26.25
C TYR A 235 -3.19 9.02 -25.51
N PRO A 236 -3.59 7.90 -26.12
CA PRO A 236 -4.29 6.84 -25.41
C PRO A 236 -3.53 6.33 -24.18
N VAL A 237 -4.27 6.01 -23.12
CA VAL A 237 -3.71 5.35 -21.94
C VAL A 237 -4.00 3.86 -22.05
N ASN A 238 -3.03 3.11 -22.54
CA ASN A 238 -3.17 1.71 -22.91
C ASN A 238 -3.22 0.76 -21.71
N ALA A 239 -2.44 1.06 -20.67
CA ALA A 239 -2.21 0.13 -19.56
C ALA A 239 -2.36 0.79 -18.19
N LEU A 240 -2.89 0.01 -17.24
CA LEU A 240 -2.95 0.34 -15.82
C LEU A 240 -2.47 -0.89 -15.03
N ALA A 241 -1.76 -0.66 -13.92
CA ALA A 241 -1.38 -1.73 -13.00
C ALA A 241 -1.33 -1.18 -11.56
N PHE A 242 -2.00 -1.82 -10.61
CA PHE A 242 -1.92 -1.42 -9.20
C PHE A 242 -0.71 -2.07 -8.53
N HIS A 243 -0.02 -1.31 -7.67
CA HIS A 243 0.94 -1.91 -6.75
C HIS A 243 0.18 -2.78 -5.74
N PRO A 244 0.57 -4.04 -5.53
CA PRO A 244 -0.23 -5.02 -4.79
C PRO A 244 -0.52 -4.61 -3.33
N SER A 245 0.37 -3.84 -2.71
CA SER A 245 0.29 -3.51 -1.28
C SER A 245 0.26 -2.02 -0.91
N HIS A 246 0.42 -1.10 -1.87
CA HIS A 246 0.61 0.33 -1.55
C HIS A 246 -0.58 1.21 -1.93
N GLY A 247 -1.55 0.68 -2.69
CA GLY A 247 -2.67 1.46 -3.21
C GLY A 247 -2.28 2.49 -4.29
N THR A 248 -0.99 2.59 -4.63
CA THR A 248 -0.49 3.32 -5.78
C THR A 248 -0.71 2.51 -7.06
N PHE A 249 -0.66 3.16 -8.21
CA PHE A 249 -0.77 2.47 -9.50
C PHE A 249 0.07 3.13 -10.58
N ALA A 250 0.43 2.35 -11.59
CA ALA A 250 1.11 2.80 -12.80
C ALA A 250 0.09 3.03 -13.93
N SER A 251 0.36 4.01 -14.79
CA SER A 251 -0.32 4.17 -16.08
C SER A 251 0.71 4.25 -17.20
N GLY A 252 0.45 3.53 -18.30
CA GLY A 252 1.27 3.49 -19.50
C GLY A 252 0.50 4.05 -20.68
N GLY A 253 1.11 4.98 -21.41
CA GLY A 253 0.47 5.65 -22.54
C GLY A 253 1.16 5.38 -23.88
N ALA A 254 0.46 5.72 -24.95
CA ALA A 254 1.00 5.71 -26.30
C ALA A 254 2.08 6.79 -26.53
N ASP A 255 2.25 7.71 -25.58
CA ASP A 255 3.39 8.63 -25.53
C ASP A 255 4.72 7.95 -25.15
N GLY A 256 4.72 6.64 -24.88
CA GLY A 256 5.88 5.87 -24.42
C GLY A 256 6.27 6.17 -22.98
N VAL A 257 5.38 6.79 -22.20
CA VAL A 257 5.66 7.20 -20.82
C VAL A 257 4.93 6.30 -19.84
N VAL A 258 5.60 6.00 -18.72
CA VAL A 258 5.00 5.37 -17.54
C VAL A 258 4.96 6.37 -16.39
N ASN A 259 3.77 6.61 -15.84
CA ASN A 259 3.55 7.45 -14.66
C ASN A 259 3.14 6.58 -13.46
N ILE A 260 3.67 6.88 -12.28
CA ILE A 260 3.27 6.28 -11.00
C ILE A 260 2.44 7.28 -10.20
N TRP A 261 1.29 6.85 -9.71
CA TRP A 261 0.28 7.68 -9.07
C TRP A 261 -0.02 7.22 -7.65
N ASP A 262 -0.21 8.20 -6.76
CA ASP A 262 -0.90 8.02 -5.50
C ASP A 262 -2.39 8.31 -5.71
N GLY A 263 -3.17 7.24 -5.78
CA GLY A 263 -4.62 7.32 -6.03
C GLY A 263 -5.41 7.92 -4.87
N PHE A 264 -4.87 7.93 -3.65
CA PHE A 264 -5.53 8.51 -2.49
C PHE A 264 -5.29 10.01 -2.42
N ASN A 265 -4.01 10.42 -2.53
CA ASN A 265 -3.62 11.83 -2.49
C ASN A 265 -3.79 12.56 -3.83
N LYS A 266 -4.20 11.85 -4.89
CA LYS A 266 -4.44 12.40 -6.24
C LYS A 266 -3.19 13.08 -6.82
N LYS A 267 -2.01 12.52 -6.55
CA LYS A 267 -0.71 13.07 -6.95
C LYS A 267 0.07 12.10 -7.83
N ARG A 268 0.77 12.64 -8.82
CA ARG A 268 1.81 11.88 -9.53
C ARG A 268 3.04 11.79 -8.66
N LEU A 269 3.45 10.56 -8.32
CA LEU A 269 4.65 10.31 -7.53
C LEU A 269 5.90 10.33 -8.39
N ARG A 270 5.83 9.73 -9.58
CA ARG A 270 6.98 9.59 -10.47
C ARG A 270 6.54 9.50 -11.92
N GLN A 271 7.40 9.98 -12.81
CA GLN A 271 7.33 9.70 -14.25
C GLN A 271 8.66 9.06 -14.63
N TYR A 272 8.62 7.93 -15.33
CA TYR A 272 9.83 7.30 -15.84
C TYR A 272 10.26 7.95 -17.16
N PRO A 273 11.56 7.84 -17.52
CA PRO A 273 12.04 8.22 -18.84
C PRO A 273 11.20 7.56 -19.94
N GLN A 274 11.11 8.23 -21.09
CA GLN A 274 10.37 7.73 -22.23
C GLN A 274 10.99 6.41 -22.73
N TYR A 275 10.15 5.42 -22.98
CA TYR A 275 10.50 4.17 -23.62
C TYR A 275 10.50 4.32 -25.15
N PRO A 276 11.15 3.42 -25.90
CA PRO A 276 11.32 3.57 -27.35
C PRO A 276 10.02 3.75 -28.12
N THR A 277 8.94 3.09 -27.71
CA THR A 277 7.63 3.19 -28.34
C THR A 277 6.50 3.17 -27.29
N SER A 278 5.26 3.10 -27.75
CA SER A 278 4.03 3.05 -26.95
C SER A 278 4.13 2.03 -25.81
N ILE A 279 3.53 2.32 -24.66
CA ILE A 279 3.41 1.31 -23.60
C ILE A 279 2.15 0.51 -23.87
N ALA A 280 2.28 -0.78 -24.19
CA ALA A 280 1.14 -1.65 -24.52
C ALA A 280 0.52 -2.29 -23.27
N SER A 281 1.36 -2.73 -22.32
CA SER A 281 0.93 -3.42 -21.10
C SER A 281 1.88 -3.15 -19.92
N LEU A 282 1.33 -3.25 -18.72
CA LEU A 282 2.04 -3.08 -17.44
C LEU A 282 1.55 -4.14 -16.46
N ASP A 283 2.46 -4.67 -15.64
CA ASP A 283 2.07 -5.44 -14.46
C ASP A 283 3.12 -5.40 -13.35
N PHE A 284 2.68 -5.38 -12.10
CA PHE A 284 3.56 -5.50 -10.94
C PHE A 284 3.68 -6.97 -10.55
N ASN A 285 4.87 -7.38 -10.14
CA ASN A 285 5.00 -8.71 -9.55
C ASN A 285 4.29 -8.78 -8.20
N LYS A 286 4.05 -10.01 -7.71
CA LYS A 286 3.33 -10.31 -6.47
C LYS A 286 3.70 -9.40 -5.28
N ASP A 287 4.99 -9.14 -5.10
CA ASP A 287 5.50 -8.39 -3.94
C ASP A 287 5.66 -6.88 -4.23
N GLY A 288 5.41 -6.45 -5.47
CA GLY A 288 5.54 -5.07 -5.95
C GLY A 288 6.98 -4.59 -6.14
N THR A 289 7.95 -5.50 -6.06
CA THR A 289 9.38 -5.20 -6.20
C THR A 289 9.82 -5.00 -7.64
N TYR A 290 9.06 -5.52 -8.61
CA TYR A 290 9.31 -5.35 -10.05
C TYR A 290 8.06 -4.89 -10.77
N LEU A 291 8.27 -4.05 -11.80
CA LEU A 291 7.27 -3.63 -12.77
C LEU A 291 7.72 -4.07 -14.15
N ALA A 292 6.89 -4.89 -14.82
CA ALA A 292 7.07 -5.26 -16.22
C ALA A 292 6.42 -4.19 -17.10
N ILE A 293 7.14 -3.79 -18.14
CA ILE A 293 6.75 -2.71 -19.04
C ILE A 293 6.92 -3.19 -20.48
N ALA A 294 5.81 -3.48 -21.16
CA ALA A 294 5.83 -3.78 -22.59
C ALA A 294 5.86 -2.48 -23.39
N SER A 295 7.03 -2.11 -23.90
CA SER A 295 7.21 -1.03 -24.87
C SER A 295 6.95 -1.63 -26.25
N SER A 296 5.72 -1.51 -26.72
CA SER A 296 5.31 -2.06 -28.01
C SER A 296 4.29 -1.15 -28.71
N TYR A 297 4.47 -0.94 -30.01
CA TYR A 297 3.65 0.00 -30.78
C TYR A 297 2.18 -0.44 -30.83
N THR A 298 1.25 0.48 -30.55
CA THR A 298 -0.18 0.14 -30.42
C THR A 298 -1.05 0.61 -31.58
N PHE A 299 -0.44 0.90 -32.74
CA PHE A 299 -1.10 1.31 -33.98
C PHE A 299 -1.96 2.59 -33.86
N GLU A 300 -1.68 3.43 -32.87
CA GLU A 300 -2.44 4.66 -32.61
C GLU A 300 -2.30 5.73 -33.70
N GLU A 301 -1.27 5.64 -34.55
CA GLU A 301 -1.00 6.55 -35.67
C GLU A 301 -1.08 5.83 -37.03
N GLY A 302 -1.61 4.59 -37.06
CA GLY A 302 -1.66 3.75 -38.26
C GLY A 302 -0.35 3.00 -38.53
N GLU A 303 -0.20 2.48 -39.75
CA GLU A 303 1.02 1.78 -40.16
C GLU A 303 2.17 2.77 -40.35
N LYS A 304 3.25 2.58 -39.60
CA LYS A 304 4.50 3.35 -39.71
C LYS A 304 5.67 2.54 -39.19
N ASP A 305 6.88 2.96 -39.55
CA ASP A 305 8.09 2.47 -38.89
C ASP A 305 8.09 2.89 -37.41
N HIS A 306 8.48 1.97 -36.54
CA HIS A 306 8.63 2.21 -35.12
C HIS A 306 9.84 1.47 -34.54
N PRO A 307 10.35 1.88 -33.37
CA PRO A 307 11.38 1.12 -32.66
C PRO A 307 10.91 -0.30 -32.33
N PRO A 308 11.85 -1.25 -32.17
CA PRO A 308 11.52 -2.65 -31.89
C PRO A 308 10.70 -2.80 -30.60
N ASP A 309 9.81 -3.80 -30.61
CA ASP A 309 8.99 -4.15 -29.45
C ASP A 309 9.82 -4.90 -28.40
N SER A 310 9.77 -4.43 -27.15
CA SER A 310 10.59 -4.96 -26.05
C SER A 310 9.84 -4.94 -24.73
N VAL A 311 10.25 -5.83 -23.82
CA VAL A 311 9.78 -5.83 -22.42
C VAL A 311 10.91 -5.37 -21.51
N TYR A 312 10.63 -4.38 -20.67
CA TYR A 312 11.56 -3.91 -19.65
C TYR A 312 11.10 -4.36 -18.27
N ILE A 313 12.02 -4.91 -17.49
CA ILE A 313 11.80 -5.25 -16.09
C ILE A 313 12.47 -4.17 -15.25
N ARG A 314 11.66 -3.40 -14.52
CA ARG A 314 12.13 -2.32 -13.67
C ARG A 314 12.04 -2.71 -12.21
N GLN A 315 13.15 -2.61 -11.50
CA GLN A 315 13.15 -2.77 -10.05
C GLN A 315 12.55 -1.53 -9.39
N ILE A 316 11.48 -1.75 -8.64
CA ILE A 316 10.86 -0.73 -7.80
C ILE A 316 11.63 -0.72 -6.48
N VAL A 317 12.64 0.15 -6.44
CA VAL A 317 13.42 0.34 -5.22
C VAL A 317 12.47 0.85 -4.15
N LYS A 318 12.24 0.02 -3.12
CA LYS A 318 11.69 0.49 -1.84
C LYS A 318 12.52 1.71 -1.43
N LEU A 319 11.87 2.85 -1.22
CA LEU A 319 12.33 3.72 -0.16
C LEU A 319 12.16 2.91 1.12
N VAL A 320 13.15 2.09 1.44
CA VAL A 320 13.35 1.60 2.79
C VAL A 320 13.56 2.88 3.58
N PRO A 321 12.64 3.34 4.45
CA PRO A 321 13.07 4.29 5.46
C PRO A 321 14.20 3.57 6.18
N ALA A 322 15.38 4.20 6.30
CA ALA A 322 16.62 3.63 6.83
C ALA A 322 16.45 2.97 8.22
N TRP A 323 15.82 1.81 8.22
CA TRP A 323 15.55 0.91 9.31
C TRP A 323 15.79 -0.46 8.71
N GLY A 324 17.07 -0.81 8.56
CA GLY A 324 17.44 -2.21 8.53
C GLY A 324 16.81 -2.91 9.72
N ASN A 325 16.39 -4.16 9.52
CA ASN A 325 15.92 -5.11 10.52
C ASN A 325 16.20 -4.67 11.97
N ARG A 326 15.24 -3.96 12.58
CA ARG A 326 15.21 -3.75 14.03
C ARG A 326 13.95 -4.38 14.57
N VAL A 327 14.08 -5.65 14.96
CA VAL A 327 13.35 -6.13 16.13
C VAL A 327 13.86 -5.29 17.29
N SER A 328 13.17 -4.22 17.66
CA SER A 328 13.47 -3.50 18.89
C SER A 328 12.98 -4.35 20.07
N ARG A 329 13.79 -5.34 20.49
CA ARG A 329 13.78 -5.79 21.88
C ARG A 329 14.31 -4.62 22.68
N ILE A 330 13.48 -3.96 23.46
CA ILE A 330 13.96 -3.03 24.49
C ILE A 330 14.46 -3.93 25.62
N PRO A 331 15.79 -4.11 25.83
CA PRO A 331 16.29 -4.88 26.94
C PRO A 331 16.22 -3.97 28.16
N LEU A 332 15.17 -4.11 28.97
CA LEU A 332 15.14 -3.50 30.29
C LEU A 332 16.02 -4.35 31.22
N THR A 333 17.32 -4.04 31.30
CA THR A 333 18.23 -4.76 32.20
C THR A 333 18.18 -4.23 33.64
N ARG A 334 18.12 -5.21 34.56
CA ARG A 334 18.44 -5.17 36.01
C ARG A 334 17.70 -4.14 36.86
N GLY A 335 16.43 -4.42 37.06
CA GLY A 335 15.64 -4.07 38.24
C GLY A 335 14.43 -5.00 38.28
N ASN A 336 14.02 -5.47 39.46
CA ASN A 336 13.07 -6.59 39.70
C ASN A 336 11.61 -6.39 39.21
N SER A 337 11.36 -5.59 38.16
CA SER A 337 10.04 -5.33 37.63
C SER A 337 10.11 -5.10 36.12
N VAL A 338 9.99 -6.16 35.32
CA VAL A 338 10.06 -6.06 33.85
C VAL A 338 8.71 -6.44 33.24
N TYR A 339 8.07 -5.46 32.58
CA TYR A 339 7.10 -5.69 31.50
C TYR A 339 7.89 -5.75 30.19
N LEU A 340 7.73 -6.80 29.39
CA LEU A 340 8.30 -6.88 28.05
C LEU A 340 7.20 -6.47 27.06
N VAL A 341 7.21 -5.22 26.62
CA VAL A 341 6.33 -4.76 25.50
C VAL A 341 7.07 -5.04 24.20
N ILE A 342 6.59 -5.98 23.41
CA ILE A 342 7.14 -6.26 22.07
C ILE A 342 6.15 -5.73 21.05
N ILE A 343 6.43 -4.53 20.54
CA ILE A 343 5.71 -3.96 19.40
C ILE A 343 6.27 -4.60 18.14
N LEU A 344 5.56 -5.59 17.58
CA LEU A 344 5.92 -6.20 16.30
C LEU A 344 5.18 -5.48 15.17
N PHE A 345 5.93 -4.78 14.32
CA PHE A 345 5.47 -4.37 12.99
C PHE A 345 5.65 -5.55 12.05
N LEU A 346 4.61 -6.37 11.93
CA LEU A 346 4.64 -7.59 11.14
C LEU A 346 4.43 -7.26 9.65
N THR A 347 5.41 -7.63 8.83
CA THR A 347 5.26 -7.85 7.37
C THR A 347 5.58 -9.31 7.06
N GLU A 348 5.10 -9.82 5.92
CA GLU A 348 4.24 -11.01 5.89
C GLU A 348 4.81 -12.41 6.13
N ASN A 349 6.12 -12.74 6.15
CA ASN A 349 6.49 -14.18 6.16
C ASN A 349 7.69 -14.67 6.99
N GLU A 350 8.38 -13.86 7.79
CA GLU A 350 9.51 -14.35 8.64
C GLU A 350 9.27 -14.32 10.16
N ASN A 351 8.04 -14.03 10.59
CA ASN A 351 7.80 -13.65 11.98
C ASN A 351 7.18 -14.72 12.90
N LEU A 352 6.76 -15.87 12.36
CA LEU A 352 6.09 -16.92 13.15
C LEU A 352 7.06 -17.67 14.08
N LEU A 353 8.30 -17.89 13.61
CA LEU A 353 9.40 -18.45 14.42
C LEU A 353 9.83 -17.48 15.53
N ASN A 354 10.02 -16.19 15.18
CA ASN A 354 10.36 -15.14 16.16
C ASN A 354 9.25 -14.91 17.20
N LEU A 355 7.97 -14.98 16.81
CA LEU A 355 6.84 -14.88 17.73
C LEU A 355 6.81 -16.05 18.72
N ARG A 356 7.07 -17.28 18.25
CA ARG A 356 7.15 -18.47 19.13
C ARG A 356 8.28 -18.36 20.13
N GLU A 357 9.48 -17.96 19.70
CA GLU A 357 10.61 -17.71 20.61
C GLU A 357 10.26 -16.64 21.65
N VAL A 358 9.65 -15.54 21.22
CA VAL A 358 9.20 -14.45 22.07
C VAL A 358 8.17 -14.90 23.11
N LEU A 359 7.18 -15.70 22.71
CA LEU A 359 6.13 -16.21 23.60
C LEU A 359 6.64 -17.35 24.50
N SER A 360 7.72 -18.03 24.11
CA SER A 360 8.38 -19.07 24.91
C SER A 360 9.38 -18.53 25.94
N SER A 361 9.75 -17.24 25.83
CA SER A 361 10.67 -16.60 26.77
C SER A 361 10.01 -16.43 28.14
N PRO A 362 10.55 -17.04 29.22
CA PRO A 362 10.04 -16.77 30.55
C PRO A 362 10.36 -15.31 30.90
N ARG A 363 9.39 -14.57 31.47
CA ARG A 363 9.51 -13.24 32.13
C ARG A 363 8.79 -12.00 31.51
N PRO A 364 7.64 -12.09 30.84
CA PRO A 364 6.71 -10.95 30.79
C PRO A 364 5.54 -11.11 31.75
N ARG A 365 5.01 -9.99 32.26
CA ARG A 365 3.77 -9.96 33.05
C ARG A 365 2.50 -9.86 32.18
N ILE A 366 2.58 -9.28 30.98
CA ILE A 366 1.58 -9.25 29.89
C ILE A 366 2.32 -9.07 28.55
N HIS A 367 1.93 -9.73 27.47
CA HIS A 367 2.37 -9.42 26.10
C HIS A 367 1.37 -8.48 25.42
N VAL A 368 1.79 -7.33 24.90
CA VAL A 368 0.90 -6.42 24.15
C VAL A 368 1.31 -6.39 22.68
N LEU A 369 0.37 -6.72 21.78
CA LEU A 369 0.52 -6.67 20.33
C LEU A 369 -0.31 -5.51 19.77
N LEU A 370 0.38 -4.52 19.19
CA LEU A 370 -0.23 -3.39 18.49
C LEU A 370 0.09 -3.50 17.00
N GLY A 371 -0.80 -3.06 16.11
CA GLY A 371 -0.28 -2.51 14.85
C GLY A 371 -1.31 -2.07 13.82
N PRO A 372 -0.84 -1.78 12.60
CA PRO A 372 -1.63 -1.10 11.57
C PRO A 372 -2.66 -2.00 10.88
N PRO A 373 -3.62 -1.40 10.15
CA PRO A 373 -4.58 -2.09 9.29
C PRO A 373 -3.91 -3.13 8.38
N ASN A 374 -4.64 -4.21 8.08
CA ASN A 374 -4.29 -5.21 7.06
C ASN A 374 -2.97 -5.96 7.24
N SER A 375 -2.37 -5.99 8.44
CA SER A 375 -1.07 -6.65 8.62
C SER A 375 -1.14 -8.19 8.82
N GLY A 376 -2.27 -8.83 8.55
CA GLY A 376 -2.47 -10.27 8.81
C GLY A 376 -2.50 -10.68 10.30
N LYS A 377 -2.54 -9.72 11.24
CA LYS A 377 -2.47 -9.94 12.70
C LYS A 377 -3.59 -10.87 13.21
N THR A 378 -4.81 -10.67 12.76
CA THR A 378 -5.99 -11.45 13.20
C THR A 378 -5.86 -12.94 12.84
N ILE A 379 -5.30 -13.24 11.66
CA ILE A 379 -5.07 -14.62 11.17
C ILE A 379 -3.93 -15.28 11.95
N LEU A 380 -2.81 -14.57 12.14
CA LEU A 380 -1.68 -15.02 12.95
C LEU A 380 -2.09 -15.32 14.40
N VAL A 381 -2.96 -14.49 14.98
CA VAL A 381 -3.49 -14.69 16.33
C VAL A 381 -4.41 -15.90 16.38
N GLN A 382 -5.32 -16.09 15.43
CA GLN A 382 -6.17 -17.28 15.37
C GLN A 382 -5.35 -18.57 15.31
N GLN A 383 -4.28 -18.59 14.50
CA GLN A 383 -3.37 -19.73 14.39
C GLN A 383 -2.59 -20.04 15.68
N VAL A 384 -2.44 -19.05 16.57
CA VAL A 384 -1.77 -19.19 17.88
C VAL A 384 -2.77 -19.44 19.02
N ALA A 385 -3.97 -18.87 18.96
CA ALA A 385 -5.00 -18.93 20.00
C ALA A 385 -5.50 -20.35 20.29
N ASP A 386 -5.52 -21.22 19.29
CA ASP A 386 -5.95 -22.62 19.44
C ASP A 386 -4.94 -23.49 20.22
N LYS A 387 -3.73 -22.99 20.47
CA LYS A 387 -2.63 -23.73 21.11
C LYS A 387 -2.18 -23.14 22.44
N LEU A 388 -2.84 -22.07 22.90
CA LEU A 388 -2.55 -21.43 24.19
C LEU A 388 -3.47 -21.97 25.29
N PRO A 389 -2.98 -22.08 26.54
CA PRO A 389 -3.81 -22.55 27.66
C PRO A 389 -4.91 -21.56 28.06
N PHE A 390 -4.80 -20.29 27.67
CA PHE A 390 -5.82 -19.25 27.88
C PHE A 390 -6.07 -18.47 26.59
N LYS A 391 -7.32 -18.05 26.36
CA LYS A 391 -7.66 -17.18 25.23
C LYS A 391 -6.99 -15.82 25.38
N PRO A 392 -6.37 -15.27 24.32
CA PRO A 392 -5.82 -13.92 24.36
C PRO A 392 -6.94 -12.89 24.53
N LEU A 393 -6.63 -11.77 25.17
CA LEU A 393 -7.50 -10.61 25.27
C LEU A 393 -7.45 -9.86 23.95
N PHE A 394 -8.61 -9.66 23.33
CA PHE A 394 -8.68 -9.09 21.99
C PHE A 394 -9.54 -7.82 21.96
N PHE A 395 -8.94 -6.74 21.49
CA PHE A 395 -9.58 -5.46 21.26
C PHE A 395 -9.55 -5.14 19.76
N ASP A 396 -10.70 -5.21 19.13
CA ASP A 396 -10.90 -4.68 17.79
C ASP A 396 -11.32 -3.22 17.89
N CYS A 397 -10.54 -2.28 17.36
CA CYS A 397 -10.95 -0.88 17.40
C CYS A 397 -11.97 -0.51 16.30
N ARG A 398 -12.29 -1.42 15.36
CA ARG A 398 -13.36 -1.25 14.37
C ARG A 398 -14.72 -1.16 15.06
N GLY A 399 -15.62 -0.34 14.52
CA GLY A 399 -16.94 -0.09 15.12
C GLY A 399 -16.93 0.85 16.33
N GLY A 400 -15.82 1.54 16.62
CA GLY A 400 -15.78 2.60 17.63
C GLY A 400 -15.72 2.10 19.08
N ILE A 401 -15.15 0.92 19.30
CA ILE A 401 -15.00 0.33 20.65
C ILE A 401 -14.11 1.20 21.56
N PHE A 402 -13.17 1.96 20.98
CA PHE A 402 -12.39 2.99 21.67
C PHE A 402 -12.74 4.41 21.21
N SER A 403 -13.93 4.67 20.68
CA SER A 403 -14.28 6.05 20.28
C SER A 403 -14.56 6.96 21.48
N THR A 404 -15.06 6.43 22.60
CA THR A 404 -15.41 7.20 23.80
C THR A 404 -14.93 6.49 25.08
N PRO A 405 -14.77 7.20 26.22
CA PRO A 405 -14.45 6.59 27.51
C PRO A 405 -15.46 5.49 27.92
N THR A 406 -16.74 5.69 27.61
CA THR A 406 -17.83 4.73 27.87
C THR A 406 -17.62 3.42 27.11
N ASN A 407 -17.38 3.50 25.79
CA ASN A 407 -17.16 2.33 24.96
C ASN A 407 -15.91 1.58 25.40
N MET A 408 -14.82 2.32 25.67
CA MET A 408 -13.57 1.77 26.18
C MET A 408 -13.76 1.04 27.51
N TYR A 409 -14.50 1.62 28.46
CA TYR A 409 -14.74 1.01 29.78
C TYR A 409 -15.47 -0.33 29.65
N TYR A 410 -16.54 -0.39 28.86
CA TYR A 410 -17.28 -1.65 28.67
C TYR A 410 -16.50 -2.66 27.83
N ALA A 411 -15.71 -2.23 26.86
CA ALA A 411 -14.81 -3.09 26.12
C ALA A 411 -13.84 -3.82 27.06
N ILE A 412 -13.20 -3.07 27.96
CA ILE A 412 -12.29 -3.61 28.97
C ILE A 412 -13.01 -4.59 29.88
N ILE A 413 -14.21 -4.25 30.37
CA ILE A 413 -15.01 -5.18 31.20
C ILE A 413 -15.30 -6.48 30.45
N ASN A 414 -15.76 -6.40 29.20
CA ASN A 414 -16.20 -7.55 28.42
C ASN A 414 -15.06 -8.53 28.13
N GLN A 415 -13.82 -8.05 27.99
CA GLN A 415 -12.64 -8.90 27.77
C GLN A 415 -12.06 -9.43 29.10
N PHE A 416 -11.87 -8.56 30.09
CA PHE A 416 -11.16 -8.93 31.32
C PHE A 416 -12.04 -9.70 32.33
N TYR A 417 -13.34 -9.43 32.41
CA TYR A 417 -14.23 -10.16 33.34
C TYR A 417 -14.25 -11.68 33.10
N PRO A 418 -14.54 -12.19 31.88
CA PRO A 418 -14.51 -13.64 31.63
C PRO A 418 -13.10 -14.22 31.80
N TYR A 419 -12.06 -13.46 31.43
CA TYR A 419 -10.67 -13.86 31.64
C TYR A 419 -10.35 -14.09 33.12
N PHE A 420 -10.64 -13.14 34.02
CA PHE A 420 -10.42 -13.32 35.46
C PHE A 420 -11.32 -14.37 36.09
N LYS A 421 -12.55 -14.55 35.60
CA LYS A 421 -13.45 -15.61 36.07
C LYS A 421 -12.86 -16.99 35.74
N GLN A 422 -12.39 -17.20 34.52
CA GLN A 422 -11.72 -18.44 34.12
C GLN A 422 -10.42 -18.66 34.91
N LEU A 423 -9.63 -17.59 35.12
CA LEU A 423 -8.41 -17.63 35.92
C LEU A 423 -8.67 -18.07 37.37
N SER A 424 -9.69 -17.52 38.02
CA SER A 424 -10.05 -17.86 39.41
C SER A 424 -10.43 -19.34 39.61
N ILE A 425 -10.96 -19.98 38.56
CA ILE A 425 -11.26 -21.42 38.54
C ILE A 425 -9.96 -22.22 38.40
N SER A 426 -9.05 -21.77 37.53
CA SER A 426 -7.81 -22.50 37.20
C SER A 426 -6.72 -22.39 38.26
N SER A 427 -6.76 -21.40 39.16
CA SER A 427 -5.76 -21.22 40.22
C SER A 427 -6.40 -20.62 41.49
N PRO A 428 -6.92 -21.48 42.39
CA PRO A 428 -7.67 -21.06 43.57
C PRO A 428 -6.84 -20.28 44.61
N SER A 429 -5.51 -20.26 44.47
CA SER A 429 -4.58 -19.47 45.28
C SER A 429 -4.70 -17.96 45.05
N ILE A 430 -5.21 -17.52 43.89
CA ILE A 430 -5.38 -16.11 43.54
C ILE A 430 -6.88 -15.78 43.58
N LYS A 431 -7.35 -15.27 44.72
CA LYS A 431 -8.72 -14.74 44.84
C LYS A 431 -8.79 -13.33 44.24
N VAL A 432 -9.46 -13.21 43.09
CA VAL A 432 -9.77 -11.92 42.45
C VAL A 432 -11.21 -11.53 42.76
N ASP A 433 -11.41 -10.39 43.42
CA ASP A 433 -12.75 -9.83 43.66
C ASP A 433 -13.32 -9.19 42.38
N THR A 434 -13.80 -10.04 41.48
CA THR A 434 -14.36 -9.62 40.19
C THR A 434 -15.58 -8.72 40.33
N ARG A 435 -16.33 -8.80 41.44
CA ARG A 435 -17.51 -7.95 41.70
C ARG A 435 -17.11 -6.50 41.97
N ASN A 436 -16.02 -6.29 42.68
CA ASN A 436 -15.54 -4.94 43.00
C ASN A 436 -14.75 -4.29 41.86
N ILE A 437 -14.05 -5.10 41.05
CA ILE A 437 -13.28 -4.63 39.89
C ILE A 437 -14.22 -4.21 38.74
N PHE A 438 -15.17 -5.06 38.37
CA PHE A 438 -15.99 -4.88 37.16
C PHE A 438 -17.39 -4.33 37.45
N LYS A 439 -17.45 -3.18 38.15
CA LYS A 439 -18.73 -2.49 38.42
C LYS A 439 -19.28 -1.84 37.16
N ARG A 440 -20.55 -2.13 36.84
CA ARG A 440 -21.31 -1.38 35.83
C ARG A 440 -21.76 -0.05 36.42
N LYS A 441 -21.57 1.03 35.67
CA LYS A 441 -22.04 2.39 35.98
C LYS A 441 -22.98 2.86 34.87
N SER A 442 -23.87 3.80 35.17
CA SER A 442 -24.80 4.40 34.20
C SER A 442 -24.13 5.46 33.34
N GLU A 443 -23.22 6.24 33.93
CA GLU A 443 -22.39 7.22 33.24
C GLU A 443 -20.91 6.94 33.52
N ILE A 444 -20.09 7.06 32.47
CA ILE A 444 -18.66 6.73 32.51
C ILE A 444 -17.88 7.90 31.92
N ASN A 445 -16.90 8.38 32.68
CA ASN A 445 -15.94 9.36 32.22
C ASN A 445 -14.51 8.80 32.19
N ALA A 446 -13.54 9.62 31.77
CA ALA A 446 -12.14 9.21 31.70
C ALA A 446 -11.54 8.80 33.07
N GLN A 447 -12.01 9.36 34.19
CA GLN A 447 -11.55 8.97 35.53
C GLN A 447 -12.04 7.57 35.93
N ASP A 448 -13.22 7.18 35.49
CA ASP A 448 -13.74 5.83 35.70
C ASP A 448 -12.91 4.78 34.94
N VAL A 449 -12.50 5.10 33.72
CA VAL A 449 -11.57 4.29 32.92
C VAL A 449 -10.23 4.13 33.64
N ILE A 450 -9.66 5.22 34.14
CA ILE A 450 -8.41 5.20 34.92
C ILE A 450 -8.56 4.31 36.16
N GLY A 451 -9.66 4.46 36.89
CA GLY A 451 -9.95 3.64 38.07
C GLY A 451 -10.16 2.17 37.75
N LEU A 452 -10.73 1.83 36.59
CA LEU A 452 -10.85 0.44 36.11
C LEU A 452 -9.48 -0.16 35.79
N LEU A 453 -8.66 0.54 35.00
CA LEU A 453 -7.30 0.09 34.63
C LEU A 453 -6.44 -0.18 35.87
N ARG A 454 -6.49 0.72 36.88
CA ARG A 454 -5.76 0.54 38.15
C ARG A 454 -6.23 -0.71 38.92
N ARG A 455 -7.53 -0.98 38.97
CA ARG A 455 -8.10 -2.15 39.65
C ARG A 455 -7.75 -3.48 38.95
N ILE A 456 -7.46 -3.43 37.64
CA ILE A 456 -7.05 -4.59 36.84
C ILE A 456 -5.53 -4.89 37.01
N SER A 457 -4.70 -3.87 37.29
CA SER A 457 -3.25 -4.04 37.46
C SER A 457 -2.87 -4.97 38.62
N ASP A 458 -3.43 -4.78 39.82
CA ASP A 458 -3.00 -5.55 41.01
C ASP A 458 -3.24 -7.07 40.88
N PRO A 459 -4.39 -7.55 40.37
CA PRO A 459 -4.59 -8.98 40.09
C PRO A 459 -3.64 -9.55 39.04
N LEU A 460 -3.33 -8.78 37.97
CA LEU A 460 -2.38 -9.21 36.93
C LEU A 460 -0.96 -9.34 37.51
N LEU A 461 -0.59 -8.44 38.41
CA LEU A 461 0.71 -8.47 39.10
C LEU A 461 0.88 -9.71 39.98
N LYS A 462 -0.13 -10.05 40.79
CA LYS A 462 -0.13 -11.26 41.62
C LYS A 462 -0.07 -12.53 40.78
N TRP A 463 -0.74 -12.54 39.62
CA TRP A 463 -0.73 -13.67 38.70
C TRP A 463 0.64 -13.92 38.09
N ALA A 464 1.30 -12.88 37.61
CA ALA A 464 2.63 -13.00 36.99
C ALA A 464 3.72 -13.50 37.96
N GLN A 465 3.47 -13.43 39.28
CA GLN A 465 4.38 -13.94 40.32
C GLN A 465 4.14 -15.40 40.69
N CYS A 466 3.01 -16.00 40.27
CA CYS A 466 2.76 -17.42 40.50
C CYS A 466 3.46 -18.26 39.43
N GLU A 467 4.53 -18.93 39.83
CA GLU A 467 5.34 -19.77 38.95
C GLU A 467 4.51 -20.92 38.36
N ARG A 468 4.49 -20.99 37.01
CA ARG A 468 3.99 -22.06 36.09
C ARG A 468 2.88 -21.67 35.11
N GLN A 469 2.42 -20.42 35.05
CA GLN A 469 1.42 -20.00 34.05
C GLN A 469 1.97 -18.94 33.08
N PRO A 470 1.69 -19.05 31.76
CA PRO A 470 2.14 -18.07 30.78
C PRO A 470 1.42 -16.73 30.95
N ALA A 471 2.09 -15.65 30.54
CA ALA A 471 1.56 -14.30 30.65
C ALA A 471 0.34 -14.09 29.72
N PRO A 472 -0.67 -13.30 30.14
CA PRO A 472 -1.74 -12.87 29.24
C PRO A 472 -1.18 -12.21 27.98
N ILE A 473 -1.81 -12.48 26.84
CA ILE A 473 -1.56 -11.79 25.59
C ILE A 473 -2.72 -10.83 25.33
N LEU A 474 -2.42 -9.56 25.16
CA LEU A 474 -3.34 -8.49 24.82
C LEU A 474 -3.08 -8.03 23.39
N ILE A 475 -4.12 -8.02 22.56
CA ILE A 475 -4.04 -7.61 21.16
C ILE A 475 -4.95 -6.42 20.96
N ILE A 476 -4.42 -5.36 20.35
CA ILE A 476 -5.19 -4.19 19.92
C ILE A 476 -5.05 -4.09 18.40
N ASP A 477 -6.13 -4.43 17.71
CA ASP A 477 -6.26 -4.37 16.26
C ASP A 477 -6.75 -2.98 15.83
N GLU A 478 -6.33 -2.53 14.63
CA GLU A 478 -6.64 -1.19 14.10
C GLU A 478 -6.29 -0.05 15.10
N ALA A 479 -5.08 -0.09 15.67
CA ALA A 479 -4.66 0.83 16.74
C ALA A 479 -4.59 2.31 16.31
N ASN A 480 -4.61 2.59 15.00
CA ASN A 480 -4.81 3.93 14.41
C ASN A 480 -6.16 4.56 14.83
N MET A 481 -7.18 3.74 15.06
CA MET A 481 -8.51 4.21 15.50
C MET A 481 -8.52 4.72 16.95
N LEU A 482 -7.45 4.49 17.73
CA LEU A 482 -7.27 5.15 19.03
C LEU A 482 -7.17 6.68 18.91
N LYS A 483 -6.92 7.22 17.71
CA LYS A 483 -7.03 8.66 17.45
C LYS A 483 -8.42 9.21 17.77
N LEU A 484 -9.49 8.46 17.47
CA LEU A 484 -10.87 8.85 17.80
C LEU A 484 -11.08 8.98 19.32
N LEU A 485 -10.41 8.14 20.12
CA LEU A 485 -10.39 8.29 21.58
C LEU A 485 -9.68 9.58 21.99
N GLY A 486 -8.59 9.91 21.31
CA GLY A 486 -7.82 11.13 21.56
C GLY A 486 -8.62 12.40 21.27
N ASP A 487 -9.38 12.39 20.18
CA ASP A 487 -10.25 13.49 19.77
C ASP A 487 -11.41 13.71 20.76
N ASN A 488 -11.98 12.63 21.31
CA ASN A 488 -13.10 12.70 22.26
C ASN A 488 -12.65 12.83 23.73
N SER A 489 -11.47 12.33 24.09
CA SER A 489 -10.94 12.35 25.45
C SER A 489 -9.43 12.02 25.49
N GLU A 490 -8.60 13.05 25.29
CA GLU A 490 -7.13 12.95 25.38
C GLU A 490 -6.65 12.32 26.71
N LEU A 491 -7.37 12.58 27.82
CA LEU A 491 -7.06 12.02 29.14
C LEU A 491 -7.18 10.48 29.16
N ALA A 492 -8.28 9.93 28.66
CA ALA A 492 -8.49 8.48 28.58
C ALA A 492 -7.45 7.79 27.68
N LEU A 493 -7.13 8.39 26.52
CA LEU A 493 -6.10 7.88 25.61
C LEU A 493 -4.72 7.87 26.29
N LYS A 494 -4.32 9.00 26.89
CA LYS A 494 -3.07 9.10 27.65
C LYS A 494 -3.01 8.05 28.73
N SER A 495 -4.10 7.85 29.49
CA SER A 495 -4.15 6.87 30.57
C SER A 495 -4.11 5.43 30.09
N LEU A 496 -4.71 5.09 28.95
CA LEU A 496 -4.58 3.76 28.33
C LEU A 496 -3.15 3.48 27.92
N LEU A 497 -2.55 4.39 27.14
CA LEU A 497 -1.16 4.27 26.66
C LEU A 497 -0.19 4.22 27.83
N THR A 498 -0.46 5.05 28.84
CA THR A 498 0.29 5.04 30.09
C THR A 498 0.10 3.69 30.77
N TRP A 499 -1.10 3.16 30.96
CA TRP A 499 -1.29 1.86 31.60
C TRP A 499 -0.61 0.69 30.86
N LEU A 500 -0.59 0.72 29.53
CA LEU A 500 0.16 -0.24 28.70
C LEU A 500 1.68 -0.16 28.90
N VAL A 501 2.19 0.94 29.46
CA VAL A 501 3.62 1.29 29.55
C VAL A 501 4.11 1.46 30.99
N LYS A 502 3.27 1.89 31.94
CA LYS A 502 3.65 2.65 33.15
C LYS A 502 3.69 1.84 34.43
N ASP A 503 3.52 0.52 34.38
CA ASP A 503 4.02 -0.31 35.48
C ASP A 503 5.49 -0.75 35.25
N SER A 504 6.17 -0.23 34.23
CA SER A 504 7.62 -0.32 34.07
C SER A 504 8.33 0.97 34.51
N ILE A 505 8.46 1.18 35.83
CA ILE A 505 9.37 2.16 36.48
C ILE A 505 8.66 3.45 36.94
N GLN A 506 8.74 3.69 38.25
CA GLN A 506 8.25 4.88 38.96
C GLN A 506 9.18 6.09 38.80
N ASP A 507 10.04 6.11 37.79
CA ASP A 507 11.01 7.17 37.53
C ASP A 507 11.22 7.33 36.02
N GLN A 508 11.23 8.58 35.56
CA GLN A 508 11.39 9.03 34.15
C GLN A 508 10.09 9.21 33.35
N HIS A 509 9.25 10.12 33.84
CA HIS A 509 7.97 10.47 33.24
C HIS A 509 8.00 11.33 31.95
N SER A 510 9.15 11.80 31.47
CA SER A 510 9.22 12.78 30.35
C SER A 510 9.69 12.24 28.99
N LYS A 511 10.55 11.21 28.95
CA LYS A 511 11.13 10.70 27.70
C LYS A 511 10.24 9.69 26.95
N ILE A 512 9.55 8.81 27.68
CA ILE A 512 8.79 7.72 27.05
C ILE A 512 7.42 8.21 26.53
N SER A 513 6.77 9.15 27.22
CA SER A 513 5.51 9.74 26.74
C SER A 513 5.73 10.60 25.49
N SER A 514 6.90 11.24 25.36
CA SER A 514 7.27 12.01 24.15
C SER A 514 7.70 11.11 22.99
N GLU A 515 8.36 9.97 23.24
CA GLU A 515 8.64 8.97 22.19
C GLU A 515 7.38 8.26 21.68
N LEU A 516 6.44 7.90 22.57
CA LEU A 516 5.18 7.27 22.16
C LEU A 516 4.23 8.27 21.52
N LYS A 517 4.15 9.51 22.02
CA LYS A 517 3.39 10.59 21.38
C LYS A 517 4.01 10.94 20.02
N GLY A 518 5.35 10.97 19.92
CA GLY A 518 6.07 11.12 18.66
C GLY A 518 5.85 9.97 17.68
N LYS A 519 5.72 8.72 18.15
CA LYS A 519 5.42 7.54 17.32
C LYS A 519 3.95 7.46 16.91
N PHE A 520 3.00 7.89 17.75
CA PHE A 520 1.57 7.99 17.39
C PHE A 520 1.29 9.22 16.51
N ASP A 521 1.97 10.34 16.73
CA ASP A 521 1.97 11.48 15.80
C ASP A 521 2.69 11.14 14.49
N TYR A 522 3.68 10.25 14.52
CA TYR A 522 4.27 9.68 13.30
C TYR A 522 3.31 8.70 12.62
N VAL A 523 2.52 7.90 13.35
CA VAL A 523 1.47 7.05 12.73
C VAL A 523 0.31 7.91 12.18
N SER A 524 -0.03 9.03 12.83
CA SER A 524 -1.02 9.99 12.31
C SER A 524 -0.49 10.84 11.15
N LYS A 525 0.83 11.11 11.09
CA LYS A 525 1.52 11.77 9.96
C LYS A 525 1.91 10.82 8.83
N VAL A 526 2.17 9.55 9.09
CA VAL A 526 2.50 8.55 8.06
C VAL A 526 1.25 8.04 7.36
N THR A 527 0.08 8.13 8.00
CA THR A 527 -1.22 7.96 7.33
C THR A 527 -1.70 9.23 6.61
N GLY A 528 -0.93 10.32 6.67
CA GLY A 528 -1.18 11.56 5.95
C GLY A 528 0.09 12.07 5.26
N THR A 529 0.33 11.63 4.02
CA THR A 529 1.26 12.22 3.04
C THR A 529 2.77 12.01 3.29
N GLN A 530 3.40 11.09 2.56
CA GLN A 530 4.82 11.25 2.25
C GLN A 530 4.98 12.38 1.23
N PHE A 531 5.01 13.66 1.66
CA PHE A 531 5.57 14.77 0.88
C PHE A 531 5.83 16.09 1.66
N SER A 532 6.05 16.09 2.98
CA SER A 532 6.39 17.37 3.66
C SER A 532 7.79 17.90 3.32
N MET A 533 8.69 17.06 2.78
CA MET A 533 10.10 17.44 2.59
C MET A 533 10.39 18.29 1.35
N PHE A 534 9.57 18.24 0.30
CA PHE A 534 9.75 19.14 -0.86
C PHE A 534 8.93 20.44 -0.71
N GLU A 535 7.81 20.39 0.02
CA GLU A 535 6.88 21.51 0.13
C GLU A 535 7.27 22.50 1.25
N GLN A 536 7.98 22.06 2.30
CA GLN A 536 8.60 22.99 3.24
C GLN A 536 9.87 23.63 2.67
N GLU A 537 10.69 22.89 1.92
CA GLU A 537 11.96 23.42 1.42
C GLU A 537 11.80 24.36 0.22
N TYR A 538 10.76 24.15 -0.62
CA TYR A 538 10.33 25.13 -1.63
C TYR A 538 9.73 26.41 -1.01
N ASN A 539 8.91 26.29 0.05
CA ASN A 539 8.30 27.46 0.68
C ASN A 539 9.30 28.26 1.54
N ARG A 540 10.36 27.62 2.04
CA ARG A 540 11.44 28.24 2.79
C ARG A 540 12.46 28.96 1.90
N LEU A 541 12.75 28.41 0.71
CA LEU A 541 13.60 29.07 -0.31
C LEU A 541 12.90 30.27 -0.98
N LYS A 542 11.57 30.28 -1.01
CA LYS A 542 10.78 31.37 -1.60
C LYS A 542 10.59 32.58 -0.67
N SER A 543 10.70 32.41 0.65
CA SER A 543 10.35 33.46 1.63
C SER A 543 11.54 34.06 2.38
N GLY A 544 12.75 33.95 1.84
CA GLY A 544 13.91 34.70 2.32
C GLY A 544 14.13 35.95 1.47
N LEU A 545 13.42 37.03 1.81
CA LEU A 545 13.83 38.44 1.77
C LEU A 545 12.57 39.34 1.80
N GLU A 546 12.33 39.88 2.98
CA GLU A 546 11.49 41.05 3.28
C GLU A 546 9.95 40.97 3.32
N TYR A 547 9.47 41.07 4.56
CA TYR A 547 8.67 42.17 5.12
C TYR A 547 7.42 42.68 4.37
N GLU A 548 6.28 42.26 4.93
CA GLU A 548 5.07 43.07 5.21
C GLU A 548 4.26 43.66 4.05
N ARG A 549 2.96 43.94 4.15
CA ARG A 549 1.89 43.69 5.12
C ARG A 549 0.58 43.84 4.32
N PRO A 550 -0.59 43.50 4.87
CA PRO A 550 -1.83 43.56 4.11
C PRO A 550 -2.12 45.01 3.76
N LYS A 551 -2.75 45.25 2.59
CA LYS A 551 -4.02 46.00 2.51
C LYS A 551 -4.40 46.34 1.07
N LYS A 552 -5.71 46.28 0.81
CA LYS A 552 -6.33 47.33 0.00
C LYS A 552 -6.17 48.66 0.72
N SER A 553 -5.75 49.67 -0.04
CA SER A 553 -5.85 51.12 0.18
C SER A 553 -4.75 51.84 0.99
N HIS A 554 -4.14 52.76 0.26
CA HIS A 554 -3.52 54.05 0.62
C HIS A 554 -2.15 54.13 1.34
N LYS A 555 -1.19 54.68 0.56
CA LYS A 555 -0.04 55.58 0.84
C LYS A 555 0.57 55.60 2.25
N LEU A 556 1.89 55.36 2.35
CA LEU A 556 2.93 56.33 2.80
C LEU A 556 4.33 55.68 2.99
N GLU A 557 5.33 56.32 2.36
CA GLU A 557 6.81 56.46 2.54
C GLU A 557 7.74 55.40 3.21
N GLU A 558 8.92 55.23 2.56
CA GLU A 558 10.06 54.32 2.81
C GLU A 558 11.04 54.73 3.93
N LYS A 559 11.84 53.75 4.43
CA LYS A 559 13.23 53.91 4.95
C LYS A 559 14.10 52.65 4.65
N PRO A 560 15.45 52.75 4.61
CA PRO A 560 16.31 51.99 3.67
C PRO A 560 16.98 50.69 4.18
N HIS A 561 17.27 49.80 3.21
CA HIS A 561 18.01 48.52 3.30
C HIS A 561 19.50 48.65 3.68
N THR A 562 20.06 47.62 4.34
CA THR A 562 21.51 47.34 4.39
C THR A 562 21.84 46.03 3.66
N PRO A 563 22.91 45.94 2.86
CA PRO A 563 23.22 44.77 2.03
C PRO A 563 24.02 43.69 2.80
N PRO A 564 24.02 42.42 2.36
CA PRO A 564 24.80 41.36 3.01
C PRO A 564 26.26 41.35 2.49
N PRO A 565 27.27 41.42 3.37
CA PRO A 565 28.66 41.20 3.01
C PRO A 565 29.18 39.94 3.71
N LEU A 566 29.79 38.99 2.97
CA LEU A 566 30.81 38.02 3.46
C LEU A 566 31.20 36.98 2.40
N TRP A 567 30.45 36.89 1.31
CA TRP A 567 30.77 36.01 0.19
C TRP A 567 31.09 36.87 -1.04
N GLU A 568 32.35 36.87 -1.47
CA GLU A 568 32.76 37.53 -2.71
C GLU A 568 32.61 36.54 -3.87
N GLY A 569 31.66 36.82 -4.77
CA GLY A 569 31.53 36.17 -6.08
C GLY A 569 31.47 34.63 -6.04
N ASP A 570 32.40 33.99 -6.74
CA ASP A 570 32.40 32.55 -7.02
C ASP A 570 32.75 31.66 -5.80
N ASP A 571 33.13 32.27 -4.67
CA ASP A 571 33.64 31.59 -3.47
C ASP A 571 32.60 30.64 -2.81
N LEU A 572 31.32 31.03 -2.75
CA LEU A 572 30.26 30.16 -2.22
C LEU A 572 30.02 28.95 -3.12
N ARG A 573 30.16 29.13 -4.43
CA ARG A 573 29.86 28.12 -5.44
C ARG A 573 30.99 27.10 -5.54
N GLU A 574 32.25 27.53 -5.52
CA GLU A 574 33.40 26.61 -5.46
C GLU A 574 33.40 25.81 -4.16
N THR A 575 33.11 26.45 -3.03
CA THR A 575 33.06 25.80 -1.71
C THR A 575 31.99 24.71 -1.64
N MET A 576 30.78 24.96 -2.15
CA MET A 576 29.70 23.95 -2.19
C MET A 576 29.97 22.82 -3.19
N THR A 577 30.69 23.11 -4.28
CA THR A 577 31.02 22.09 -5.29
C THR A 577 32.08 21.11 -4.76
N GLN A 578 33.12 21.61 -4.09
CA GLN A 578 34.13 20.75 -3.46
C GLN A 578 33.56 19.89 -2.33
N PHE A 579 32.54 20.38 -1.61
CA PHE A 579 31.88 19.65 -0.52
C PHE A 579 31.06 18.46 -1.03
N VAL A 580 30.38 18.61 -2.18
CA VAL A 580 29.62 17.55 -2.85
C VAL A 580 30.53 16.49 -3.49
N GLU A 581 31.69 16.89 -4.02
CA GLU A 581 32.65 15.95 -4.65
C GLU A 581 33.40 15.07 -3.65
N LYS A 582 33.58 15.50 -2.39
CA LYS A 582 34.34 14.76 -1.38
C LYS A 582 33.53 13.86 -0.44
N SER A 583 32.20 13.94 -0.42
CA SER A 583 31.37 13.19 0.54
C SER A 583 30.24 12.41 -0.15
N ASN A 584 30.35 11.09 -0.20
CA ASN A 584 29.23 10.22 -0.58
C ASN A 584 28.23 9.99 0.57
N GLU A 585 28.44 10.58 1.75
CA GLU A 585 27.51 10.52 2.88
C GLU A 585 27.50 11.88 3.60
N PHE A 586 26.35 12.56 3.57
CA PHE A 586 26.14 13.88 4.18
C PHE A 586 26.05 13.79 5.72
N ILE A 587 26.85 14.59 6.45
CA ILE A 587 26.62 14.93 7.88
C ILE A 587 27.08 16.39 8.20
N PHE A 588 26.29 17.12 9.00
CA PHE A 588 26.57 18.44 9.63
C PHE A 588 26.95 18.24 11.12
N THR A 589 27.67 19.09 11.88
CA THR A 589 28.02 20.52 11.79
C THR A 589 29.46 20.85 12.23
N ASN A 590 30.14 19.97 12.99
CA ASN A 590 31.47 20.29 13.53
C ASN A 590 32.54 20.39 12.42
N ASP A 591 32.39 19.57 11.38
CA ASP A 591 33.32 19.55 10.26
C ASP A 591 33.20 20.82 9.41
N LEU A 592 31.99 21.40 9.29
CA LEU A 592 31.75 22.63 8.54
C LEU A 592 32.44 23.85 9.18
N VAL A 593 32.39 23.96 10.52
CA VAL A 593 33.05 25.06 11.24
C VAL A 593 34.57 24.95 11.14
N LEU A 594 35.10 23.73 11.17
CA LEU A 594 36.52 23.45 10.96
C LEU A 594 36.98 23.78 9.53
N GLU A 595 36.13 23.53 8.52
CA GLU A 595 36.50 23.73 7.10
C GLU A 595 36.34 25.15 6.60
N ILE A 596 35.22 25.82 6.87
CA ILE A 596 34.91 27.12 6.26
C ILE A 596 34.90 28.30 7.24
N GLY A 597 35.19 28.02 8.52
CA GLY A 597 35.31 29.02 9.57
C GLY A 597 33.98 29.43 10.19
N GLU A 598 34.02 29.72 11.48
CA GLU A 598 32.83 29.97 12.30
C GLU A 598 32.03 31.19 11.84
N ASP A 599 32.68 32.23 11.33
CA ASP A 599 32.02 33.48 10.90
C ASP A 599 31.20 33.30 9.62
N LYS A 600 31.68 32.48 8.66
CA LYS A 600 30.93 32.15 7.44
C LYS A 600 29.75 31.22 7.75
N VAL A 601 29.93 30.27 8.66
CA VAL A 601 28.83 29.41 9.16
C VAL A 601 27.80 30.25 9.91
N LYS A 602 28.21 31.21 10.74
CA LYS A 602 27.32 32.17 11.39
C LYS A 602 26.58 33.03 10.38
N SER A 603 27.24 33.52 9.34
CA SER A 603 26.58 34.27 8.27
C SER A 603 25.48 33.44 7.58
N LEU A 604 25.74 32.16 7.28
CA LEU A 604 24.74 31.23 6.71
C LEU A 604 23.60 30.92 7.69
N LEU A 605 23.89 30.82 8.99
CA LEU A 605 22.88 30.63 10.04
C LEU A 605 22.04 31.90 10.26
N GLU A 606 22.67 33.07 10.27
CA GLU A 606 22.02 34.38 10.44
C GLU A 606 21.11 34.72 9.26
N HIS A 607 21.48 34.29 8.04
CA HIS A 607 20.65 34.44 6.84
C HIS A 607 19.78 33.20 6.54
N ASN A 608 19.64 32.27 7.50
CA ASN A 608 18.75 31.09 7.46
C ASN A 608 18.99 30.06 6.34
N PHE A 609 20.17 30.04 5.72
CA PHE A 609 20.56 28.98 4.78
C PHE A 609 20.76 27.62 5.49
N LEU A 610 21.08 27.62 6.78
CA LEU A 610 21.14 26.43 7.65
C LEU A 610 20.18 26.59 8.83
N HIS A 611 19.57 25.50 9.33
CA HIS A 611 18.69 25.56 10.51
C HIS A 611 19.24 24.79 11.71
N LEU A 612 19.25 25.45 12.87
CA LEU A 612 19.55 24.86 14.19
C LEU A 612 18.38 24.02 14.71
N ARG A 613 18.64 22.84 15.27
CA ARG A 613 17.71 22.14 16.17
C ARG A 613 18.20 22.25 17.63
N PRO A 614 17.30 22.35 18.63
CA PRO A 614 17.69 22.32 20.03
C PRO A 614 17.66 20.89 20.61
N THR A 615 18.81 20.43 21.13
CA THR A 615 18.88 19.47 22.26
C THR A 615 19.40 20.20 23.50
N GLN A 616 18.90 19.83 24.68
CA GLN A 616 19.03 20.58 25.94
C GLN A 616 20.49 20.78 26.42
N ARG A 617 20.90 22.04 26.37
CA ARG A 617 21.71 22.84 27.31
C ARG A 617 22.98 22.24 27.92
N PHE A 618 24.08 22.70 27.33
CA PHE A 618 25.29 23.31 27.91
C PHE A 618 26.12 22.55 28.95
N ALA A 619 27.33 22.26 28.50
CA ALA A 619 28.60 22.41 29.16
C ALA A 619 29.52 23.02 28.07
N TYR A 620 30.39 24.02 28.26
CA TYR A 620 31.27 24.18 29.40
C TYR A 620 31.47 22.92 30.23
#